data_AF-A0A969HG28-F1
#
_entry.id   AF-A0A969HG28-F1
#
_cell.length_a   1.000
_cell.length_b   1.000
_cell.length_c   1.000
_cell.angle_alpha   90.00
_cell.angle_beta   90.00
_cell.angle_gamma   90.00
#
_symmetry.space_group_name_H-M   'P 1'
#
loop_
_entity.id
_entity.type
_entity.pdbx_description
1 polymer ?
#
loop_
_entity_poly.entity_id
_entity_poly.type
_entity_poly.pdbx_seq_one_letter_code
_entity_poly.pdbx_strand_id
1 'polypeptide(L)' 'MDHSLLRLHQFLPQSRVNGPGLRAVLWVQGCSLGCPGCFNPQT' A
#
# COMPACT_ATOMS: atom_id res chain seq x y z
N MET A 1 -12.39 -18.25 15.70
CA MET A 1 -12.10 -16.80 15.63
C MET A 1 -11.48 -16.57 14.27
N ASP A 2 -12.23 -15.95 13.37
CA ASP A 2 -11.69 -15.56 12.07
C ASP A 2 -10.72 -14.41 12.30
N HIS A 3 -9.42 -14.67 12.14
CA HIS A 3 -8.42 -13.62 12.18
C HIS A 3 -8.43 -12.95 10.81
N SER A 4 -9.01 -11.76 10.73
CA SER A 4 -8.93 -10.95 9.52
C SER A 4 -7.47 -10.56 9.26
N LEU A 5 -6.84 -11.21 8.29
CA LEU A 5 -5.47 -10.95 7.87
C LEU A 5 -5.45 -9.89 6.77
N LEU A 6 -4.62 -8.86 6.94
CA LEU A 6 -4.34 -7.87 5.89
C LEU A 6 -3.12 -8.31 5.10
N ARG A 7 -3.25 -8.42 3.77
CA ARG A 7 -2.11 -8.70 2.88
C ARG A 7 -1.42 -7.40 2.52
N LEU A 8 -0.16 -7.28 2.92
CA LEU A 8 0.68 -6.13 2.60
C LEU A 8 1.54 -6.43 1.38
N HIS A 9 1.61 -5.46 0.47
CA HIS A 9 2.62 -5.42 -0.57
C HIS A 9 3.94 -4.89 0.00
N GLN A 10 3.89 -3.79 0.76
CA GLN A 10 5.06 -3.12 1.32
C GLN A 10 4.69 -2.30 2.55
N PHE A 11 5.61 -2.21 3.50
CA PHE A 11 5.54 -1.29 4.63
C PHE A 11 6.69 -0.29 4.57
N LEU A 12 6.37 1.01 4.71
CA LEU A 12 7.37 2.08 4.86
C LEU A 12 7.14 2.79 6.21
N PRO A 13 8.05 2.64 7.19
CA PRO A 13 7.82 3.15 8.55
C PRO A 13 7.78 4.69 8.64
N GLN A 14 8.45 5.41 7.73
CA GLN A 14 8.35 6.87 7.68
C GLN A 14 8.32 7.39 6.23
N SER A 15 7.37 8.28 5.95
CA SER A 15 7.22 9.01 4.70
C SER A 15 6.78 10.44 4.99
N ARG A 16 7.36 11.39 4.26
CA ARG A 16 6.90 12.79 4.20
C ARG A 16 6.21 13.11 2.87
N VAL A 17 6.19 12.16 1.94
CA VAL A 17 5.66 12.32 0.58
C VAL A 17 4.21 11.83 0.52
N ASN A 18 3.86 10.81 1.29
CA ASN A 18 2.54 10.16 1.26
C ASN A 18 1.55 10.81 2.24
N GLY A 19 1.53 12.14 2.27
CA GLY A 19 0.63 12.96 3.08
C GLY A 19 1.33 13.91 4.06
N PRO A 20 0.57 14.79 4.75
CA PRO A 20 1.15 15.84 5.60
C PRO A 20 1.89 15.28 6.83
N GLY A 21 3.08 15.81 7.10
CA GLY A 21 3.90 15.46 8.26
C GLY A 21 4.74 14.20 8.03
N LEU A 22 5.06 13.48 9.11
CA LEU A 22 5.79 12.21 9.07
C LEU A 22 4.81 11.06 9.32
N ARG A 23 4.71 10.12 8.37
CA ARG A 23 3.69 9.06 8.39
C ARG A 23 4.29 7.68 8.14
N ALA A 24 3.76 6.67 8.82
CA ALA A 24 3.93 5.28 8.40
C ALA A 24 2.97 4.98 7.25
N VAL A 25 3.40 4.20 6.27
CA VAL A 25 2.64 3.88 5.06
C VAL A 25 2.54 2.37 4.91
N LEU A 26 1.31 1.90 4.77
CA LEU A 26 0.98 0.50 4.46
C LEU A 26 0.40 0.45 3.05
N TRP A 27 1.12 -0.19 2.12
CA TRP A 27 0.56 -0.53 0.82
C TRP A 27 0.03 -1.96 0.88
N VAL A 28 -1.26 -2.13 0.58
CA VAL A 28 -1.93 -3.42 0.55
C VAL A 28 -1.73 -4.12 -0.79
N GLN A 29 -1.81 -5.45 -0.79
CA GLN A 29 -1.72 -6.25 -2.01
C GLN A 29 -3.09 -6.28 -2.73
N GLY A 30 -3.08 -6.06 -4.06
CA GLY A 30 -4.23 -6.16 -4.95
C GLY A 30 -4.86 -4.81 -5.33
N CYS A 31 -5.09 -4.61 -6.64
CA CYS A 31 -5.92 -3.53 -7.17
C CYS A 31 -6.66 -4.01 -8.44
N SER A 32 -7.97 -3.81 -8.52
CA SER A 32 -8.80 -4.31 -9.64
C SER A 32 -8.94 -3.33 -10.81
N LEU A 33 -8.27 -2.18 -10.77
CA LEU A 33 -8.49 -1.09 -11.73
C LEU A 33 -7.76 -1.27 -13.06
N GLY A 34 -6.60 -1.94 -13.08
CA GLY A 34 -5.85 -2.20 -14.32
C GLY A 34 -5.37 -0.95 -15.06
N CYS A 35 -4.97 0.11 -14.34
CA CYS A 35 -4.60 1.38 -14.94
C CYS A 35 -3.38 1.27 -15.90
N PRO A 36 -3.42 1.87 -17.11
CA PRO A 36 -2.24 2.01 -17.97
C PRO A 36 -1.16 2.84 -17.26
N GLY A 37 0.08 2.35 -17.25
CA GLY A 37 1.20 3.04 -16.59
C GLY A 37 1.14 3.02 -15.06
N CYS A 38 0.49 2.00 -14.46
CA CYS A 38 0.45 1.84 -13.01
C CYS A 38 1.87 1.92 -12.41
N PHE A 39 2.03 2.73 -11.37
CA PHE A 39 3.30 2.91 -10.67
C PHE A 39 3.74 1.64 -9.91
N ASN A 40 2.77 0.78 -9.57
CA ASN A 40 2.99 -0.49 -8.87
C ASN A 40 2.32 -1.64 -9.63
N PRO A 41 2.87 -2.08 -10.78
CA PRO A 41 2.22 -3.07 -11.65
C PRO A 41 2.26 -4.50 -11.09
N GLN A 42 3.00 -4.73 -10.00
CA GLN A 42 3.18 -6.04 -9.36
C GLN A 42 2.30 -6.22 -8.10
N THR A 43 1.45 -5.23 -7.81
CA THR A 43 0.50 -5.24 -6.68
C THR A 43 -0.78 -5.99 -7.02
#